data_AF-A0A442FTQ2-F1
#
_entry.id   AF-A0A442FTQ2-F1
#
_cell.length_a   1.000
_cell.length_b   1.000
_cell.length_c   1.000
_cell.angle_alpha   90.00
_cell.angle_beta   90.00
_cell.angle_gamma   90.00
#
_symmetry.space_group_name_H-M   'P 1'
#
loop_
_entity.id
_entity.type
_entity.pdbx_description
1 polymer ?
#
loop_
_entity_poly.entity_id
_entity_poly.type
_entity_poly.pdbx_seq_one_letter_code
_entity_poly.pdbx_strand_id
1 'polypeptide(L)'
;MSSLKAVGGSARTATFHQSPGIEDVGVTIGSSLVQSSFHAGGSTFDVEVIDIVEFLVGINEPIVAIKMDIEGAEAECLEAILDAGVHQSLGKIFVETHERFSPELDERIGLLRDRIAREGIQTINLDWG
;
A
#
# COMPACT_ATOMS: atom_id res chain seq x y z
N MET A 1 16.77 -3.94 18.96
CA MET A 1 15.50 -3.20 18.75
C MET A 1 14.94 -3.65 17.42
N SER A 2 13.66 -3.94 17.33
CA SER A 2 13.01 -4.20 16.03
C SER A 2 13.09 -2.93 15.19
N SER A 3 13.51 -3.02 13.93
CA SER A 3 13.39 -1.91 12.97
C SER A 3 11.91 -1.61 12.72
N LEU A 4 11.56 -0.33 12.56
CA LEU A 4 10.22 0.08 12.12
C LEU A 4 10.07 -0.26 10.64
N LYS A 5 8.91 -0.78 10.26
CA LYS A 5 8.66 -1.30 8.91
C LYS A 5 7.39 -0.74 8.33
N ALA A 6 7.43 -0.49 7.03
CA ALA A 6 6.27 -0.24 6.19
C ALA A 6 6.28 -1.23 5.01
N VAL A 7 5.23 -1.22 4.19
CA VAL A 7 5.15 -2.02 2.97
C VAL A 7 5.00 -1.11 1.76
N GLY A 8 5.66 -1.44 0.65
CA GLY A 8 5.63 -0.66 -0.59
C GLY A 8 5.95 -1.53 -1.80
N GLY A 9 6.04 -0.90 -2.98
CA GLY A 9 6.30 -1.57 -4.25
C GLY A 9 7.77 -1.98 -4.48
N SER A 10 8.67 -1.60 -3.57
CA SER A 10 10.10 -1.95 -3.64
C SER A 10 10.79 -1.80 -2.29
N ALA A 11 11.81 -2.63 -2.04
CA ALA A 11 12.61 -2.55 -0.83
C ALA A 11 13.46 -1.28 -0.79
N ARG A 12 13.33 -0.49 0.27
CA ARG A 12 14.08 0.78 0.44
C ARG A 12 14.05 1.24 1.90
N THR A 13 14.90 2.20 2.24
CA THR A 13 14.65 3.06 3.40
C THR A 13 13.83 4.25 2.92
N ALA A 14 12.76 4.58 3.64
CA ALA A 14 11.91 5.72 3.32
C ALA A 14 11.57 6.51 4.58
N THR A 15 11.32 7.80 4.39
CA THR A 15 10.73 8.65 5.40
C THR A 15 9.25 8.31 5.53
N PHE A 16 8.80 8.02 6.74
CA PHE A 16 7.42 7.81 7.10
C PHE A 16 6.90 9.06 7.79
N HIS A 17 5.67 9.46 7.46
CA HIS A 17 5.03 10.68 7.94
C HIS A 17 3.91 10.31 8.89
N GLN A 18 3.79 11.01 10.03
CA GLN A 18 2.65 10.88 10.93
C GLN A 18 1.91 12.21 11.05
N SER A 19 0.59 12.13 11.25
CA SER A 19 -0.24 13.29 11.54
C SER A 19 0.06 13.90 12.92
N PRO A 20 -0.19 15.20 13.14
CA PRO A 20 -0.03 15.83 14.45
C PRO A 20 -0.87 15.13 15.53
N GLY A 21 -0.36 15.12 16.77
CA GLY A 21 -1.08 14.55 17.92
C GLY A 21 -0.98 13.03 18.04
N ILE A 22 -0.24 12.37 17.15
CA ILE A 22 0.17 10.97 17.30
C ILE A 22 1.49 10.94 18.09
N GLU A 23 1.42 10.52 19.35
CA GLU A 23 2.60 10.37 20.22
C GLU A 23 3.18 8.94 20.18
N ASP A 24 2.36 7.95 19.81
CA ASP A 24 2.77 6.55 19.66
C ASP A 24 3.01 6.22 18.19
N VAL A 25 4.25 5.83 17.90
CA VAL A 25 4.73 5.43 16.57
C VAL A 25 3.96 4.22 16.01
N GLY A 26 3.29 3.44 16.88
CA GLY A 26 2.43 2.31 16.50
C GLY A 26 1.04 2.68 15.98
N VAL A 27 0.62 3.95 16.04
CA VAL A 27 -0.68 4.38 15.50
C VAL A 27 -0.60 4.52 13.98
N THR A 28 -1.32 3.63 13.29
CA THR A 28 -1.30 3.51 11.83
C THR A 28 -2.22 4.50 11.12
N ILE A 29 -3.30 4.95 11.78
CA ILE A 29 -4.25 5.91 11.21
C ILE A 29 -3.58 7.27 11.06
N GLY A 30 -3.58 7.81 9.85
CA GLY A 30 -2.94 9.10 9.55
C GLY A 30 -1.41 9.03 9.55
N SER A 31 -0.83 7.84 9.33
CA SER A 31 0.60 7.64 9.10
C SER A 31 0.87 6.96 7.77
N SER A 32 1.84 7.44 6.98
CA SER A 32 2.04 6.95 5.59
C SER A 32 3.47 7.11 5.05
N LEU A 33 3.80 6.31 4.04
CA LEU A 33 4.95 6.53 3.14
C LEU A 33 4.71 7.69 2.16
N VAL A 34 3.45 8.07 1.95
CA VAL A 34 3.04 9.12 1.02
C VAL A 34 2.66 10.37 1.80
N GLN A 35 3.39 11.46 1.58
CA GLN A 35 3.09 12.72 2.25
C GLN A 35 1.87 13.41 1.61
N SER A 36 0.86 13.65 2.44
CA SER A 36 -0.30 14.51 2.15
C SER A 36 -0.42 15.67 3.15
N SER A 37 -1.40 16.56 2.91
CA SER A 37 -1.73 17.67 3.81
C SER A 37 -2.14 17.24 5.22
N PHE A 38 -2.60 16.00 5.40
CA PHE A 38 -2.94 15.42 6.71
C PHE A 38 -1.74 15.38 7.67
N HIS A 39 -0.52 15.30 7.15
CA HIS A 39 0.71 15.23 7.95
C HIS A 39 1.28 16.61 8.30
N ALA A 40 0.63 17.70 7.90
CA ALA A 40 1.13 19.06 8.14
C ALA A 40 1.27 19.34 9.65
N GLY A 41 2.50 19.61 10.09
CA GLY A 41 2.83 19.84 11.51
C GLY A 41 3.01 18.56 12.34
N GLY A 42 3.05 17.39 11.70
CA GLY A 42 3.31 16.11 12.35
C GLY A 42 4.80 15.75 12.39
N SER A 43 5.10 14.51 12.77
CA SER A 43 6.45 13.97 12.89
C SER A 43 6.85 13.14 11.68
N THR A 44 8.15 12.92 11.53
CA THR A 44 8.71 11.99 10.54
C THR A 44 9.80 11.12 11.16
N PHE A 45 9.96 9.91 10.62
CA PHE A 45 11.06 9.00 10.96
C PHE A 45 11.34 8.04 9.82
N ASP A 46 12.51 7.39 9.84
CA ASP A 46 12.87 6.42 8.80
C ASP A 46 12.33 5.04 9.11
N VAL A 47 11.85 4.37 8.06
CA VAL A 47 11.37 2.99 8.10
C VAL A 47 12.04 2.14 7.02
N GLU A 48 12.15 0.86 7.30
CA GLU A 48 12.45 -0.15 6.29
C GLU A 48 11.16 -0.49 5.53
N VAL A 49 11.15 -0.23 4.23
CA VAL A 49 10.05 -0.62 3.35
C VAL A 49 10.30 -2.05 2.89
N ILE A 50 9.35 -2.93 3.23
CA ILE A 50 9.29 -4.29 2.73
C ILE A 50 8.71 -4.26 1.32
N ASP A 51 9.39 -4.91 0.38
CA ASP A 51 8.88 -5.15 -0.96
C ASP A 51 7.71 -6.15 -0.91
N ILE A 52 6.51 -5.71 -1.31
CA ILE A 52 5.32 -6.55 -1.28
C ILE A 52 5.44 -7.77 -2.20
N VAL A 53 6.10 -7.63 -3.35
CA VAL A 53 6.25 -8.72 -4.33
C VAL A 53 7.19 -9.77 -3.76
N GLU A 54 8.36 -9.37 -3.26
CA GLU A 54 9.31 -10.31 -2.64
C GLU A 54 8.69 -11.01 -1.43
N PHE A 55 7.94 -10.26 -0.60
CA PHE A 55 7.26 -10.80 0.57
C PHE A 55 6.23 -11.86 0.18
N LEU A 56 5.36 -11.57 -0.81
CA LEU A 56 4.31 -12.49 -1.24
C LEU A 56 4.88 -13.74 -1.91
N VAL A 57 5.92 -13.59 -2.74
CA VAL A 57 6.61 -14.73 -3.38
C VAL A 57 7.35 -15.59 -2.36
N GLY A 58 7.85 -15.00 -1.27
CA GLY A 58 8.52 -15.71 -0.19
C GLY A 58 7.61 -16.57 0.69
N ILE A 59 6.28 -16.40 0.61
CA ILE A 59 5.33 -17.23 1.34
C ILE A 59 5.18 -18.58 0.62
N ASN A 60 5.70 -19.65 1.22
CA ASN A 60 5.68 -21.02 0.66
C ASN A 60 4.33 -21.75 0.84
N GLU A 61 3.24 -21.01 1.01
CA GLU A 61 1.89 -21.54 1.23
C GLU A 61 0.87 -20.80 0.34
N PRO A 62 -0.22 -21.45 -0.08
CA PRO A 62 -1.26 -20.79 -0.88
C PRO A 62 -1.91 -19.61 -0.14
N ILE A 63 -1.83 -18.41 -0.71
CA ILE A 63 -2.47 -17.21 -0.17
C ILE A 63 -3.89 -17.12 -0.74
N VAL A 64 -4.88 -17.44 0.09
CA VAL A 64 -6.30 -17.42 -0.30
C VAL A 64 -6.90 -16.02 -0.33
N ALA A 65 -6.39 -15.11 0.50
CA ALA A 65 -6.87 -13.73 0.56
C ALA A 65 -5.79 -12.78 1.12
N ILE A 66 -5.83 -11.53 0.66
CA ILE A 66 -5.07 -10.39 1.18
C ILE A 66 -6.08 -9.28 1.48
N LYS A 67 -5.95 -8.65 2.66
CA LYS A 67 -6.60 -7.37 2.97
C LYS A 67 -5.52 -6.30 3.03
N MET A 68 -5.71 -5.23 2.28
CA MET A 68 -4.80 -4.08 2.20
C MET A 68 -5.57 -2.82 2.58
N ASP A 69 -5.03 -2.11 3.55
CA ASP A 69 -5.57 -0.85 4.07
C ASP A 69 -4.35 -0.14 4.63
N ILE A 70 -3.72 0.57 3.72
CA ILE A 70 -2.47 1.31 3.92
C ILE A 70 -2.72 2.67 3.27
N GLU A 71 -2.32 3.72 3.95
CA GLU A 71 -2.81 5.08 3.71
C GLU A 71 -2.06 5.78 2.56
N GLY A 72 -2.19 5.30 1.32
CA GLY A 72 -1.58 5.87 0.10
C GLY A 72 -0.56 4.96 -0.60
N ALA A 73 0.06 4.03 0.14
CA ALA A 73 1.02 3.08 -0.42
C ALA A 73 0.35 1.92 -1.19
N GLU A 74 -0.98 1.81 -1.17
CA GLU A 74 -1.74 0.78 -1.88
C GLU A 74 -1.55 0.88 -3.39
N ALA A 75 -1.41 2.09 -3.93
CA ALA A 75 -1.16 2.28 -5.36
C ALA A 75 0.18 1.66 -5.79
N GLU A 76 1.29 1.98 -5.10
CA GLU A 76 2.60 1.41 -5.45
C GLU A 76 2.65 -0.11 -5.23
N CYS A 77 1.94 -0.61 -4.22
CA CYS A 77 1.87 -2.05 -3.98
C CYS A 77 1.10 -2.77 -5.10
N LEU A 78 -0.05 -2.23 -5.51
CA LEU A 78 -0.87 -2.82 -6.58
C LEU A 78 -0.18 -2.76 -7.94
N GLU A 79 0.49 -1.65 -8.25
CA GLU A 79 1.31 -1.52 -9.46
C GLU A 79 2.38 -2.62 -9.50
N ALA A 80 3.16 -2.78 -8.42
CA ALA A 80 4.20 -3.80 -8.33
C ALA A 80 3.64 -5.23 -8.44
N ILE A 81 2.52 -5.53 -7.76
CA ILE A 81 1.84 -6.83 -7.83
C ILE A 81 1.35 -7.15 -9.26
N LEU A 82 0.83 -6.15 -9.96
CA LEU A 82 0.34 -6.30 -11.33
C LEU A 82 1.50 -6.47 -12.32
N ASP A 83 2.54 -5.66 -12.19
CA ASP A 83 3.73 -5.70 -13.06
C ASP A 83 4.52 -6.99 -12.92
N ALA A 84 4.63 -7.52 -11.71
CA ALA A 84 5.27 -8.81 -11.45
C ALA A 84 4.37 -10.01 -11.81
N GLY A 85 3.09 -9.79 -12.11
CA GLY A 85 2.13 -10.86 -12.40
C GLY A 85 1.75 -11.73 -11.20
N VAL A 86 2.16 -11.39 -9.98
CA VAL A 86 1.96 -12.21 -8.77
C VAL A 86 0.48 -12.36 -8.42
N HIS A 87 -0.38 -11.40 -8.80
CA HIS A 87 -1.84 -11.51 -8.65
C HIS A 87 -2.45 -12.78 -9.29
N GLN A 88 -1.78 -13.41 -10.26
CA GLN A 88 -2.28 -14.60 -10.93
C GLN A 88 -2.22 -15.86 -10.05
N SER A 89 -1.34 -15.88 -9.05
CA SER A 89 -1.19 -16.99 -8.09
C SER A 89 -1.90 -16.76 -6.76
N LEU A 90 -2.58 -15.62 -6.59
CA LEU A 90 -3.26 -15.23 -5.36
C LEU A 90 -4.77 -15.49 -5.46
N GLY A 91 -5.43 -15.71 -4.33
CA GLY A 91 -6.90 -15.88 -4.29
C GLY A 91 -7.66 -14.57 -4.51
N LYS A 92 -7.82 -13.76 -3.46
CA LYS A 92 -8.45 -12.42 -3.54
C LYS A 92 -7.62 -11.35 -2.86
N ILE A 93 -7.61 -10.14 -3.41
CA ILE A 93 -6.95 -8.97 -2.83
C ILE A 93 -8.04 -7.91 -2.64
N PHE A 94 -8.36 -7.60 -1.39
CA PHE A 94 -9.31 -6.56 -1.01
C PHE A 94 -8.54 -5.33 -0.56
N VAL A 95 -8.84 -4.19 -1.16
CA VAL A 95 -8.09 -2.95 -0.94
C VAL A 95 -9.03 -1.83 -0.57
N GLU A 96 -8.81 -1.22 0.60
CA GLU A 96 -9.35 0.09 0.92
C GLU A 96 -8.48 1.16 0.25
N THR A 97 -9.12 1.97 -0.60
CA THR A 97 -8.45 3.01 -1.36
C THR A 97 -8.59 4.36 -0.66
N HIS A 98 -7.48 5.06 -0.56
CA HIS A 98 -7.36 6.36 0.06
C HIS A 98 -7.22 7.48 -0.99
N GLU A 99 -7.68 7.24 -2.22
CA GLU A 99 -7.69 8.14 -3.39
C GLU A 99 -8.06 9.60 -3.05
N ARG A 100 -8.95 9.83 -2.08
CA ARG A 100 -9.32 11.17 -1.57
C ARG A 100 -8.17 11.96 -0.92
N PHE A 101 -7.03 11.33 -0.61
CA PHE A 101 -5.92 11.94 0.11
C PHE A 101 -5.05 12.84 -0.75
N SER A 102 -4.98 12.59 -2.06
CA SER A 102 -4.28 13.46 -2.99
C SER A 102 -4.75 13.24 -4.43
N PRO A 103 -4.70 14.28 -5.28
CA PRO A 103 -5.00 14.13 -6.72
C PRO A 103 -4.11 13.10 -7.44
N GLU A 104 -2.85 12.97 -7.01
CA GLU A 104 -1.92 11.98 -7.58
C GLU A 104 -2.36 10.55 -7.26
N LEU A 105 -2.79 10.30 -6.03
CA LEU A 105 -3.29 8.98 -5.64
C LEU A 105 -4.61 8.66 -6.37
N ASP A 106 -5.51 9.63 -6.48
CA ASP A 106 -6.75 9.51 -7.28
C ASP A 106 -6.45 9.10 -8.73
N GLU A 107 -5.50 9.78 -9.38
CA GLU A 107 -5.08 9.45 -10.74
C GLU A 107 -4.53 8.02 -10.84
N ARG A 108 -3.63 7.63 -9.93
CA ARG A 108 -3.02 6.29 -9.93
C ARG A 108 -4.03 5.18 -9.68
N ILE A 109 -4.96 5.37 -8.74
CA ILE A 109 -6.03 4.40 -8.49
C ILE A 109 -6.99 4.33 -9.69
N GLY A 110 -7.30 5.45 -10.34
CA GLY A 110 -8.04 5.48 -11.60
C GLY A 110 -7.39 4.63 -12.70
N LEU A 111 -6.08 4.80 -12.91
CA LEU A 111 -5.30 4.00 -13.87
C LEU A 111 -5.28 2.51 -13.51
N LEU A 112 -5.24 2.17 -12.22
CA LEU A 112 -5.32 0.79 -11.74
C LEU A 112 -6.70 0.19 -12.01
N ARG A 113 -7.80 0.93 -11.74
CA ARG A 113 -9.17 0.51 -12.07
C ARG A 113 -9.30 0.23 -13.57
N ASP A 114 -8.81 1.12 -14.42
CA ASP A 114 -8.81 0.96 -15.87
C ASP A 114 -8.02 -0.27 -16.32
N ARG A 115 -6.83 -0.48 -15.74
CA ARG A 115 -5.98 -1.65 -16.04
C ARG A 115 -6.67 -2.96 -15.65
N ILE A 116 -7.20 -3.03 -14.43
CA ILE A 116 -7.92 -4.20 -13.89
C ILE A 116 -9.10 -4.55 -14.80
N ALA A 117 -9.90 -3.55 -15.20
CA ALA A 117 -11.04 -3.76 -16.09
C ALA A 117 -10.61 -4.21 -17.49
N ARG A 118 -9.61 -3.54 -18.08
CA ARG A 118 -9.09 -3.84 -19.42
C ARG A 118 -8.48 -5.24 -19.52
N GLU A 119 -7.76 -5.67 -18.49
CA GLU A 119 -7.11 -6.98 -18.44
C GLU A 119 -8.03 -8.08 -17.89
N GLY A 120 -9.25 -7.74 -17.46
CA GLY A 120 -10.23 -8.69 -16.93
C GLY A 120 -9.82 -9.32 -15.60
N ILE A 121 -9.00 -8.63 -14.80
CA ILE A 121 -8.42 -9.15 -13.55
C ILE A 121 -9.53 -9.31 -12.50
N GLN A 122 -9.77 -10.55 -12.07
CA GLN A 122 -10.78 -10.87 -11.06
C GLN A 122 -10.22 -11.02 -9.65
N THR A 123 -8.90 -11.02 -9.49
CA THR A 123 -8.23 -11.23 -8.19
C THR A 123 -8.38 -10.01 -7.27
N ILE A 124 -8.45 -8.79 -7.83
CA ILE A 124 -8.39 -7.54 -7.06
C ILE A 124 -9.78 -6.92 -6.95
N ASN A 125 -10.14 -6.48 -5.75
CA ASN A 125 -11.33 -5.70 -5.43
C ASN A 125 -10.92 -4.40 -4.73
N LEU A 126 -11.23 -3.26 -5.36
CA LEU A 126 -10.91 -1.91 -4.90
C LEU A 126 -12.10 -1.18 -4.24
N ASP A 127 -13.21 -1.88 -4.02
CA ASP A 127 -14.46 -1.35 -3.47
C ASP A 127 -14.65 -1.80 -2.00
N TRP A 128 -13.55 -2.10 -1.31
CA TRP A 128 -13.57 -2.47 0.10
C TRP A 128 -13.48 -1.18 0.94
N GLY A 129 -14.64 -0.64 1.35
CA GLY A 129 -14.72 0.59 2.15
C GLY A 129 -16.15 1.05 2.40
#